data_AF-A0AAE3DE95-F1
#
_entry.id   AF-A0AAE3DE95-F1
#
_cell.length_a   1.000
_cell.length_b   1.000
_cell.length_c   1.000
_cell.angle_alpha   90.00
_cell.angle_beta   90.00
_cell.angle_gamma   90.00
#
_symmetry.space_group_name_H-M   'P 1'
#
loop_
_entity.id
_entity.type
_entity.pdbx_description
1 polymer ?
#
loop_
_entity_poly.entity_id
_entity_poly.type
_entity_poly.pdbx_seq_one_letter_code
_entity_poly.pdbx_strand_id
1 'polypeptide(L)'
;MTLTMPPAPSGSPQQMAMAQYAYLFQMAQQLNLALGQLETGGAGTSSSGGGTAGGGGTGKDSRGYQELKSMIVKTAGLVKRQMDQLSARLEGEYVAVSDFGTYVERLSAYLEANPEALTQYYSFCSDLQANMEAVSAAFGQYRTETEGYIRTGIVGYDGAVPVYGVAVGQGLTVTDVDGETVVDQNNFRATFTAQRLSFWQDANEVAYVSNNRLYITNITVLEGVTLGQWQITTASGLAFRWIGG
;
A
#
# COMPACT_ATOMS: atom_id res chain seq x y z
N MET A 1 -28.72 31.39 14.55
CA MET A 1 -27.33 31.81 14.84
C MET A 1 -26.49 31.42 13.64
N THR A 2 -26.00 32.39 12.87
CA THR A 2 -25.15 32.11 11.71
C THR A 2 -23.75 31.75 12.21
N LEU A 3 -23.35 30.49 12.06
CA LEU A 3 -21.96 30.07 12.27
C LEU A 3 -21.14 30.67 11.14
N THR A 4 -20.48 31.79 11.40
CA THR A 4 -19.49 32.38 10.50
C THR A 4 -18.32 31.40 10.36
N MET A 5 -18.08 30.92 9.13
CA MET A 5 -16.92 30.08 8.83
C MET A 5 -15.63 30.86 9.10
N PRO A 6 -14.62 30.28 9.78
CA PRO A 6 -13.33 30.91 9.91
C PRO A 6 -12.64 30.99 8.53
N PRO A 7 -11.78 31.99 8.31
CA PRO A 7 -10.95 32.08 7.11
C PRO A 7 -10.08 30.82 6.96
N ALA A 8 -9.83 30.41 5.71
CA ALA A 8 -9.02 29.24 5.39
C ALA A 8 -7.65 29.33 6.09
N PRO A 9 -7.21 28.27 6.79
CA PRO A 9 -5.98 28.32 7.56
C PRO A 9 -4.78 28.46 6.60
N SER A 10 -4.12 29.61 6.63
CA SER A 10 -2.87 29.87 5.89
C SER A 10 -1.72 29.98 6.88
N GLY A 11 -0.77 29.05 6.86
CA GLY A 11 0.37 29.02 7.80
C GLY A 11 1.13 27.69 7.78
N SER A 12 2.11 27.53 8.68
CA SER A 12 2.86 26.25 8.82
C SER A 12 1.94 25.12 9.32
N PRO A 13 2.28 23.83 9.08
CA PRO A 13 1.43 22.68 9.46
C PRO A 13 1.05 22.66 10.95
N GLN A 14 1.93 23.16 11.82
CA GLN A 14 1.68 23.28 13.25
C GLN A 14 0.63 24.36 13.59
N GLN A 15 0.61 25.48 12.87
CA GLN A 15 -0.39 26.53 13.06
C GLN A 15 -1.78 26.09 12.55
N MET A 16 -1.82 25.31 11.46
CA MET A 16 -3.07 24.71 10.97
C MET A 16 -3.67 23.74 12.00
N ALA A 17 -2.84 22.90 12.63
CA ALA A 17 -3.29 21.97 13.65
C ALA A 17 -3.85 22.69 14.89
N MET A 18 -3.22 23.78 15.34
CA MET A 18 -3.73 24.57 16.48
C MET A 18 -5.06 25.27 16.16
N ALA A 19 -5.23 25.80 14.93
CA ALA A 19 -6.48 26.42 14.51
C ALA A 19 -7.63 25.40 14.42
N GLN A 20 -7.36 24.20 13.90
CA GLN A 20 -8.33 23.10 13.87
C GLN A 20 -8.71 22.63 15.29
N TYR A 21 -7.73 22.54 16.19
CA TYR A 21 -7.97 22.14 17.58
C TYR A 21 -8.84 23.16 18.33
N ALA A 22 -8.57 24.46 18.14
CA ALA A 22 -9.36 25.53 18.75
C ALA A 22 -10.82 25.55 18.25
N TYR A 23 -11.03 25.30 16.96
CA TYR A 23 -12.38 25.21 16.37
C TYR A 23 -13.18 24.03 16.91
N LEU A 24 -12.56 22.83 16.92
CA LEU A 24 -13.20 21.63 17.48
C LEU A 24 -13.54 21.81 18.96
N PHE A 25 -12.68 22.49 19.72
CA PHE A 25 -12.92 22.79 21.12
C PHE A 25 -14.09 23.76 21.33
N GLN A 26 -14.19 24.81 20.51
CA GLN A 26 -15.30 25.77 20.58
C GLN A 26 -16.65 25.11 20.21
N MET A 27 -16.66 24.23 19.21
CA MET A 27 -17.85 23.47 18.81
C MET A 27 -18.27 22.49 19.90
N ALA A 28 -17.32 21.79 20.52
CA ALA A 28 -17.58 20.89 21.65
C ALA A 28 -18.17 21.65 22.85
N GLN A 29 -17.69 22.86 23.15
CA GLN A 29 -18.28 23.70 24.20
C GLN A 29 -19.71 24.14 23.87
N GLN A 30 -19.99 24.56 22.64
CA GLN A 30 -21.34 24.95 22.23
C GLN A 30 -22.32 23.76 22.27
N LEU A 31 -21.87 22.57 21.85
CA LEU A 31 -22.66 21.35 21.93
C LEU A 31 -22.95 20.94 23.37
N ASN A 32 -21.97 21.01 24.27
CA ASN A 32 -22.19 20.74 25.69
C ASN A 32 -23.15 21.75 26.34
N LEU A 33 -23.10 23.03 25.92
CA LEU A 33 -24.04 24.04 26.41
C LEU A 33 -25.47 23.78 25.93
N ALA A 34 -25.63 23.40 24.66
CA ALA A 34 -26.93 23.05 24.08
C ALA A 34 -27.51 21.76 24.69
N LEU A 35 -26.65 20.77 24.99
CA LEU A 35 -27.06 19.54 25.67
C LEU A 35 -27.51 19.81 27.11
N GLY A 36 -26.81 20.66 27.85
CA GLY A 36 -27.22 21.07 29.20
C GLY A 36 -28.57 21.82 29.22
N GLN A 37 -28.90 22.58 28.18
CA GLN A 37 -30.21 23.22 28.01
C GLN A 37 -31.31 22.22 27.64
N LEU A 38 -30.97 21.14 26.92
CA LEU A 38 -31.91 20.07 26.60
C LEU A 38 -32.25 19.22 27.84
N GLU A 39 -31.25 18.97 28.69
CA GLU A 39 -31.44 18.23 29.95
C GLU A 39 -32.26 19.02 30.99
N THR A 40 -32.16 20.34 30.97
CA THR A 40 -32.98 21.24 31.83
C THR A 40 -34.38 21.51 31.26
N GLY A 41 -34.61 21.29 29.96
CA GLY A 41 -35.93 21.44 29.32
C GLY A 41 -36.82 20.18 29.31
N GLY A 42 -36.30 19.03 29.72
CA GLY A 42 -36.99 17.72 29.64
C GLY A 42 -37.91 17.36 30.82
N ALA A 43 -38.00 18.19 31.86
CA ALA A 43 -38.76 17.87 33.08
C ALA A 43 -39.90 18.87 33.32
N GLY A 44 -40.93 18.84 32.47
CA GLY A 44 -42.13 19.62 32.74
C GLY A 44 -43.15 19.62 31.61
N THR A 45 -43.91 18.53 31.46
CA THR A 45 -45.38 18.52 31.25
C THR A 45 -45.87 17.15 30.75
N SER A 46 -46.48 16.37 31.65
CA SER A 46 -47.76 15.70 31.37
C SER A 46 -48.40 15.23 32.68
N SER A 47 -49.48 15.93 33.00
CA SER A 47 -50.35 15.75 34.14
C SER A 47 -51.43 14.68 33.87
N SER A 48 -51.65 13.85 34.90
CA SER A 48 -52.93 13.56 35.58
C SER A 48 -54.05 12.70 34.95
N GLY A 49 -54.48 11.72 35.77
CA GLY A 49 -55.88 11.23 35.95
C GLY A 49 -56.30 10.10 35.00
N GLY A 50 -56.67 8.89 35.41
CA GLY A 50 -57.35 8.44 36.63
C GLY A 50 -58.86 8.31 36.38
N GLY A 51 -59.39 7.10 36.18
CA GLY A 51 -60.84 6.89 36.06
C GLY A 51 -61.27 5.54 35.49
N THR A 52 -61.68 4.64 36.39
CA THR A 52 -62.18 3.27 36.21
C THR A 52 -63.67 3.19 35.79
N ALA A 53 -64.03 1.99 35.27
CA ALA A 53 -65.30 1.25 35.46
C ALA A 53 -66.29 1.13 34.26
N GLY A 54 -66.31 -0.07 33.67
CA GLY A 54 -67.42 -1.04 33.73
C GLY A 54 -68.83 -0.66 33.27
N GLY A 55 -69.41 -1.46 32.37
CA GLY A 55 -70.86 -1.66 32.27
C GLY A 55 -71.44 -1.71 30.84
N GLY A 56 -71.84 -2.91 30.39
CA GLY A 56 -72.68 -3.12 29.19
C GLY A 56 -74.09 -2.55 29.37
N GLY A 57 -74.95 -2.46 28.36
CA GLY A 57 -74.91 -2.91 26.99
C GLY A 57 -76.04 -2.21 26.22
N THR A 58 -76.08 -2.47 24.90
CA THR A 58 -77.20 -2.23 23.97
C THR A 58 -77.66 -0.78 23.78
N GLY A 59 -76.88 -0.08 22.94
CA GLY A 59 -77.20 1.20 22.30
C GLY A 59 -76.01 1.87 21.60
N LYS A 60 -74.89 1.14 21.45
CA LYS A 60 -73.54 1.68 21.22
C LYS A 60 -73.02 1.65 19.78
N ASP A 61 -73.67 0.95 18.85
CA ASP A 61 -73.12 0.86 17.49
C ASP A 61 -73.21 2.18 16.72
N SER A 62 -74.35 2.89 16.72
CA SER A 62 -74.49 4.11 15.93
C SER A 62 -73.58 5.28 16.40
N ARG A 63 -73.45 5.50 17.72
CA ARG A 63 -72.62 6.59 18.26
C ARG A 63 -71.12 6.29 18.14
N GLY A 64 -70.70 5.06 18.43
CA GLY A 64 -69.31 4.64 18.23
C GLY A 64 -68.91 4.68 16.76
N TYR A 65 -69.80 4.30 15.84
CA TYR A 65 -69.55 4.41 14.40
C TYR A 65 -69.43 5.86 13.94
N GLN A 66 -70.25 6.77 14.47
CA GLN A 66 -70.16 8.20 14.14
C GLN A 66 -68.89 8.85 14.70
N GLU A 67 -68.48 8.49 15.91
CA GLU A 67 -67.20 8.95 16.48
C GLU A 67 -66.01 8.44 15.68
N LEU A 68 -65.97 7.14 15.36
CA LEU A 68 -64.93 6.54 14.53
C LEU A 68 -64.89 7.17 13.14
N LYS A 69 -66.05 7.41 12.52
CA LYS A 69 -66.13 8.11 11.23
C LYS A 69 -65.58 9.53 11.33
N SER A 70 -65.88 10.25 12.41
CA SER A 70 -65.35 11.61 12.63
C SER A 70 -63.84 11.62 12.85
N MET A 71 -63.30 10.62 13.56
CA MET A 71 -61.87 10.44 13.78
C MET A 71 -61.16 10.09 12.47
N ILE A 72 -61.71 9.18 11.67
CA ILE A 72 -61.15 8.81 10.35
C ILE A 72 -61.14 10.02 9.41
N VAL A 73 -62.21 10.82 9.37
CA VAL A 73 -62.27 12.03 8.54
C VAL A 73 -61.27 13.08 9.01
N LYS A 74 -61.13 13.28 10.33
CA LYS A 74 -60.13 14.20 10.90
C LYS A 74 -58.70 13.73 10.59
N THR A 75 -58.42 12.44 10.77
CA THR A 75 -57.10 11.85 10.47
C THR A 75 -56.80 11.92 8.98
N ALA A 76 -57.77 11.64 8.10
CA ALA A 76 -57.60 11.81 6.65
C ALA A 76 -57.32 13.26 6.26
N GLY A 77 -57.98 14.23 6.89
CA GLY A 77 -57.70 15.65 6.68
C GLY A 77 -56.31 16.07 7.17
N LEU A 78 -55.82 15.46 8.25
CA LEU A 78 -54.48 15.69 8.80
C LEU A 78 -53.40 15.08 7.90
N VAL A 79 -53.59 13.84 7.44
CA VAL A 79 -52.70 13.15 6.51
C VAL A 79 -52.63 13.89 5.17
N LYS A 80 -53.76 14.41 4.67
CA LYS A 80 -53.77 15.21 3.44
C LYS A 80 -52.95 16.50 3.58
N ARG A 81 -53.12 17.24 4.68
CA ARG A 81 -52.30 18.44 4.95
C ARG A 81 -50.82 18.12 5.11
N GLN A 82 -50.48 16.99 5.75
CA GLN A 82 -49.10 16.55 5.88
C GLN A 82 -48.52 16.14 4.52
N MET A 83 -49.29 15.46 3.66
CA MET A 83 -48.91 15.15 2.28
C MET A 83 -48.71 16.41 1.45
N ASP A 84 -49.60 17.39 1.55
CA ASP A 84 -49.48 18.68 0.83
C ASP A 84 -48.24 19.45 1.30
N GLN A 85 -47.94 19.45 2.61
CA GLN A 85 -46.71 20.05 3.16
C GLN A 85 -45.45 19.29 2.75
N LEU A 86 -45.51 17.96 2.70
CA LEU A 86 -44.40 17.12 2.27
C LEU A 86 -44.13 17.30 0.77
N SER A 87 -45.17 17.41 -0.05
CA SER A 87 -45.08 17.72 -1.49
C SER A 87 -44.51 19.11 -1.73
N ALA A 88 -44.99 20.14 -1.01
CA ALA A 88 -44.45 21.49 -1.12
C ALA A 88 -42.99 21.57 -0.67
N ARG A 89 -42.59 20.78 0.34
CA ARG A 89 -41.20 20.68 0.77
C ARG A 89 -40.34 19.94 -0.23
N LEU A 90 -40.81 18.81 -0.79
CA LEU A 90 -40.11 18.07 -1.84
C LEU A 90 -39.96 18.91 -3.10
N GLU A 91 -41.01 19.58 -3.58
CA GLU A 91 -40.95 20.46 -4.75
C GLU A 91 -40.00 21.65 -4.52
N GLY A 92 -39.90 22.16 -3.29
CA GLY A 92 -38.92 23.17 -2.91
C GLY A 92 -37.47 22.66 -2.82
N GLU A 93 -37.25 21.43 -2.33
CA GLU A 93 -35.93 20.79 -2.25
C GLU A 93 -35.44 20.26 -3.60
N TYR A 94 -36.34 19.80 -4.48
CA TYR A 94 -36.01 19.20 -5.78
C TYR A 94 -35.64 20.22 -6.86
N VAL A 95 -35.87 21.51 -6.62
CA VAL A 95 -35.35 22.61 -7.46
C VAL A 95 -33.96 23.07 -6.98
N ALA A 96 -33.49 22.60 -5.82
CA ALA A 96 -32.28 23.07 -5.16
C ALA A 96 -31.22 21.99 -4.89
N VAL A 97 -31.14 20.91 -5.68
CA VAL A 97 -29.88 20.13 -5.82
C VAL A 97 -29.12 20.65 -7.06
N SER A 98 -29.05 21.97 -7.13
CA SER A 98 -28.14 22.79 -7.90
C SER A 98 -26.83 22.96 -7.11
N ASP A 99 -26.26 21.85 -6.61
CA ASP A 99 -24.91 21.85 -6.01
C ASP A 99 -23.92 21.18 -6.95
N PHE A 100 -24.36 20.18 -7.74
CA PHE A 100 -23.53 19.57 -8.76
C PHE A 100 -23.26 20.53 -9.93
N GLY A 101 -24.26 21.27 -10.40
CA GLY A 101 -24.08 22.28 -11.45
C GLY A 101 -23.09 23.37 -11.02
N THR A 102 -23.26 23.90 -9.81
CA THR A 102 -22.38 24.90 -9.21
C THR A 102 -20.98 24.35 -8.94
N TYR A 103 -20.86 23.07 -8.58
CA TYR A 103 -19.57 22.38 -8.43
C TYR A 103 -18.88 22.21 -9.77
N VAL A 104 -19.58 21.78 -10.82
CA VAL A 104 -19.05 21.63 -12.18
C VAL A 104 -18.60 22.98 -12.73
N GLU A 105 -19.39 24.03 -12.55
CA GLU A 105 -19.10 25.38 -13.03
C GLU A 105 -17.92 26.02 -12.27
N ARG A 106 -17.81 25.74 -10.97
CA ARG A 106 -16.64 26.15 -10.16
C ARG A 106 -15.39 25.35 -10.52
N LEU A 107 -15.54 24.06 -10.82
CA LEU A 107 -14.44 23.20 -11.27
C LEU A 107 -13.95 23.63 -12.66
N SER A 108 -14.85 23.95 -13.59
CA SER A 108 -14.49 24.45 -14.91
C SER A 108 -13.83 25.82 -14.82
N ALA A 109 -14.37 26.75 -14.03
CA ALA A 109 -13.74 28.06 -13.81
C ALA A 109 -12.37 27.95 -13.14
N TYR A 110 -12.17 26.98 -12.23
CA TYR A 110 -10.88 26.73 -11.61
C TYR A 110 -9.85 26.14 -12.58
N LEU A 111 -10.28 25.21 -13.45
CA LEU A 111 -9.45 24.63 -14.51
C LEU A 111 -9.06 25.67 -15.57
N GLU A 112 -10.01 26.54 -15.94
CA GLU A 112 -9.83 27.61 -16.93
C GLU A 112 -9.01 28.78 -16.38
N ALA A 113 -9.06 29.04 -15.08
CA ALA A 113 -8.24 30.05 -14.40
C ALA A 113 -6.82 29.58 -14.07
N ASN A 114 -6.56 28.26 -14.06
CA ASN A 114 -5.23 27.69 -13.77
C ASN A 114 -4.77 26.66 -14.82
N PRO A 115 -4.79 27.00 -16.13
CA PRO A 115 -4.30 26.10 -17.17
C PRO A 115 -2.80 25.82 -16.98
N GLU A 116 -2.06 26.79 -16.42
CA GLU A 116 -0.66 26.63 -16.06
C GLU A 116 -0.44 25.63 -14.93
N ALA A 117 -1.32 25.53 -13.92
CA ALA A 117 -1.16 24.57 -12.84
C ALA A 117 -1.37 23.13 -13.31
N LEU A 118 -2.33 22.92 -14.23
CA LEU A 118 -2.53 21.61 -14.86
C LEU A 118 -1.36 21.24 -15.78
N THR A 119 -0.87 22.22 -16.56
CA THR A 119 0.31 22.05 -17.41
C THR A 119 1.56 21.76 -16.57
N GLN A 120 1.75 22.46 -15.44
CA GLN A 120 2.83 22.23 -14.49
C GLN A 120 2.72 20.85 -13.82
N TYR A 121 1.50 20.38 -13.52
CA TYR A 121 1.29 19.05 -12.98
C TYR A 121 1.67 17.96 -14.00
N TYR A 122 1.23 18.11 -15.26
CA TYR A 122 1.61 17.16 -16.32
C TYR A 122 3.10 17.24 -16.67
N SER A 123 3.71 18.43 -16.68
CA SER A 123 5.16 18.57 -16.87
C SER A 123 5.93 17.96 -15.71
N PHE A 124 5.49 18.18 -14.47
CA PHE A 124 6.09 17.55 -13.28
C PHE A 124 5.97 16.03 -13.30
N CYS A 125 4.82 15.48 -13.69
CA CYS A 125 4.66 14.03 -13.86
C CYS A 125 5.55 13.47 -14.97
N SER A 126 5.68 14.19 -16.09
CA SER A 126 6.58 13.83 -17.20
C SER A 126 8.05 13.89 -16.77
N ASP A 127 8.45 14.93 -16.03
CA ASP A 127 9.80 15.07 -15.49
C ASP A 127 10.10 14.00 -14.45
N LEU A 128 9.12 13.65 -13.60
CA LEU A 128 9.24 12.53 -12.67
C LEU A 128 9.44 11.21 -13.41
N GLN A 129 8.68 10.96 -14.48
CA GLN A 129 8.82 9.76 -15.30
C GLN A 129 10.19 9.70 -15.98
N ALA A 130 10.63 10.79 -16.61
CA ALA A 130 11.94 10.88 -17.25
C ALA A 130 13.09 10.71 -16.23
N ASN A 131 12.97 11.32 -15.05
CA ASN A 131 13.93 11.13 -13.96
C ASN A 131 13.91 9.69 -13.44
N MET A 132 12.75 9.04 -13.34
CA MET A 132 12.64 7.64 -12.94
C MET A 132 13.28 6.70 -13.96
N GLU A 133 13.09 6.95 -15.25
CA GLU A 133 13.79 6.23 -16.34
C GLU A 133 15.30 6.45 -16.29
N ALA A 134 15.76 7.70 -16.11
CA ALA A 134 17.19 8.01 -15.99
C ALA A 134 17.83 7.37 -14.75
N VAL A 135 17.15 7.41 -13.60
CA VAL A 135 17.59 6.72 -12.37
C VAL A 135 17.60 5.21 -12.58
N SER A 136 16.60 4.65 -13.26
CA SER A 136 16.57 3.22 -13.58
C SER A 136 17.72 2.81 -14.51
N ALA A 137 18.07 3.64 -15.49
CA ALA A 137 19.18 3.42 -16.41
C ALA A 137 20.54 3.55 -15.69
N ALA A 138 20.69 4.55 -14.82
CA ALA A 138 21.87 4.73 -13.98
C ALA A 138 22.05 3.58 -12.99
N PHE A 139 20.97 3.09 -12.37
CA PHE A 139 21.00 1.92 -11.51
C PHE A 139 21.27 0.64 -12.31
N GLY A 140 20.77 0.54 -13.55
CA GLY A 140 21.09 -0.52 -14.48
C GLY A 140 22.57 -0.54 -14.87
N GLN A 141 23.19 0.63 -15.09
CA GLN A 141 24.64 0.73 -15.33
C GLN A 141 25.46 0.43 -14.08
N TYR A 142 25.06 0.92 -12.90
CA TYR A 142 25.71 0.56 -11.64
C TYR A 142 25.63 -0.95 -11.35
N ARG A 143 24.48 -1.59 -11.64
CA ARG A 143 24.35 -3.06 -11.69
C ARG A 143 25.35 -3.64 -12.67
N THR A 144 25.42 -3.16 -13.90
CA THR A 144 26.26 -3.78 -14.94
C THR A 144 27.76 -3.63 -14.64
N GLU A 145 28.20 -2.48 -14.11
CA GLU A 145 29.59 -2.21 -13.75
C GLU A 145 30.03 -2.88 -12.44
N THR A 146 29.12 -3.12 -11.49
CA THR A 146 29.43 -3.74 -10.19
C THR A 146 29.08 -5.24 -10.13
N GLU A 147 28.08 -5.72 -10.88
CA GLU A 147 27.57 -7.10 -10.85
C GLU A 147 28.20 -8.03 -11.90
N GLY A 148 29.13 -7.55 -12.72
CA GLY A 148 29.84 -8.42 -13.67
C GLY A 148 30.65 -9.52 -12.99
N TYR A 149 30.93 -9.39 -11.68
CA TYR A 149 31.89 -10.22 -10.97
C TYR A 149 31.30 -11.19 -9.95
N ILE A 150 30.20 -10.84 -9.28
CA ILE A 150 29.60 -11.66 -8.22
C ILE A 150 28.08 -11.63 -8.39
N ARG A 151 27.46 -12.80 -8.54
CA ARG A 151 25.99 -12.96 -8.55
C ARG A 151 25.55 -14.03 -7.57
N THR A 152 24.40 -13.82 -6.95
CA THR A 152 23.75 -14.81 -6.08
C THR A 152 22.48 -15.31 -6.75
N GLY A 153 22.15 -16.59 -6.59
CA GLY A 153 20.98 -17.20 -7.22
C GLY A 153 21.22 -18.66 -7.58
N ILE A 154 20.52 -19.13 -8.61
CA ILE A 154 20.71 -20.49 -9.12
C ILE A 154 21.97 -20.50 -9.99
N VAL A 155 22.97 -21.28 -9.57
CA VAL A 155 24.26 -21.40 -10.27
C VAL A 155 24.36 -22.68 -11.09
N GLY A 156 23.32 -23.52 -11.06
CA GLY A 156 23.23 -24.74 -11.84
C GLY A 156 22.11 -25.64 -11.35
N TYR A 157 21.99 -26.81 -11.98
CA TYR A 157 21.00 -27.82 -11.63
C TYR A 157 21.70 -29.16 -11.41
N ASP A 158 21.29 -29.87 -10.35
CA ASP A 158 21.59 -31.29 -10.17
C ASP A 158 20.35 -32.08 -10.61
N GLY A 159 20.34 -32.51 -11.88
CA GLY A 159 19.15 -33.03 -12.53
C GLY A 159 18.05 -31.97 -12.62
N ALA A 160 16.94 -32.17 -11.91
CA ALA A 160 15.82 -31.23 -11.84
C ALA A 160 15.84 -30.33 -10.59
N VAL A 161 16.84 -30.47 -9.71
CA VAL A 161 16.93 -29.71 -8.46
C VAL A 161 17.80 -28.47 -8.66
N PRO A 162 17.28 -27.24 -8.41
CA PRO A 162 18.08 -26.03 -8.52
C PRO A 162 19.14 -25.97 -7.41
N VAL A 163 20.36 -25.61 -7.77
CA VAL A 163 21.48 -25.43 -6.83
C VAL A 163 21.70 -23.93 -6.61
N TYR A 164 21.34 -23.48 -5.41
CA TYR A 164 21.55 -22.09 -5.00
C TYR A 164 22.98 -21.86 -4.52
N GLY A 165 23.55 -20.72 -4.92
CA GLY A 165 24.91 -20.35 -4.55
C GLY A 165 25.30 -18.94 -4.95
N VAL A 166 26.60 -18.70 -4.87
CA VAL A 166 27.26 -17.48 -5.32
C VAL A 166 28.17 -17.82 -6.50
N ALA A 167 27.92 -17.22 -7.66
CA ALA A 167 28.79 -17.29 -8.81
C ALA A 167 29.75 -16.10 -8.81
N VAL A 168 31.02 -16.38 -9.09
CA VAL A 168 32.08 -15.38 -9.27
C VAL A 168 32.66 -15.55 -10.66
N GLY A 169 32.78 -14.47 -11.43
CA GLY A 169 33.15 -14.53 -12.84
C GLY A 169 33.46 -13.17 -13.45
N GLN A 170 33.41 -13.03 -14.77
CA GLN A 170 33.45 -11.74 -15.44
C GLN A 170 32.38 -11.69 -16.52
N GLY A 171 31.52 -10.68 -16.52
CA GLY A 171 30.39 -10.61 -17.46
C GLY A 171 29.32 -11.65 -17.15
N LEU A 172 29.08 -11.93 -15.86
CA LEU A 172 27.99 -12.82 -15.45
C LEU A 172 26.64 -12.22 -15.86
N THR A 173 25.89 -12.97 -16.67
CA THR A 173 24.52 -12.64 -17.08
C THR A 173 23.53 -13.56 -16.36
N VAL A 174 22.24 -13.20 -16.42
CA VAL A 174 21.16 -14.05 -15.90
C VAL A 174 20.18 -14.37 -17.01
N THR A 175 19.58 -15.55 -16.93
CA THR A 175 18.52 -16.01 -17.83
C THR A 175 17.34 -16.46 -16.99
N ASP A 176 16.13 -16.09 -17.40
CA ASP A 176 14.93 -16.59 -16.74
C ASP A 176 14.56 -17.97 -17.33
N VAL A 177 14.55 -18.99 -16.48
CA VAL A 177 14.15 -20.36 -16.81
C VAL A 177 13.00 -20.72 -15.89
N ASP A 178 11.81 -20.99 -16.45
CA ASP A 178 10.60 -21.35 -15.71
C ASP A 178 10.21 -20.35 -14.59
N GLY A 179 10.55 -19.06 -14.78
CA GLY A 179 10.29 -18.00 -13.81
C GLY A 179 11.34 -17.86 -12.71
N GLU A 180 12.41 -18.66 -12.76
CA GLU A 180 13.56 -18.54 -11.88
C GLU A 180 14.73 -17.85 -12.59
N THR A 181 15.39 -16.93 -11.89
CA THR A 181 16.59 -16.25 -12.40
C THR A 181 17.83 -17.13 -12.19
N VAL A 182 18.38 -17.64 -13.30
CA VAL A 182 19.55 -18.52 -13.34
C VAL A 182 20.76 -17.74 -13.84
N VAL A 183 21.92 -17.94 -13.22
CA VAL A 183 23.17 -17.30 -13.67
C VAL A 183 23.80 -18.11 -14.80
N ASP A 184 24.17 -17.44 -15.90
CA ASP A 184 24.84 -18.08 -17.04
C ASP A 184 26.24 -18.60 -16.66
N GLN A 185 26.45 -19.91 -16.85
CA GLN A 185 27.66 -20.62 -16.45
C GLN A 185 28.87 -20.33 -17.34
N ASN A 186 28.69 -19.81 -18.55
CA ASN A 186 29.78 -19.63 -19.51
C ASN A 186 30.92 -18.74 -19.00
N ASN A 187 30.63 -17.87 -18.04
CA ASN A 187 31.57 -16.87 -17.53
C ASN A 187 32.02 -17.14 -16.09
N PHE A 188 31.77 -18.34 -15.56
CA PHE A 188 32.15 -18.69 -14.19
C PHE A 188 33.67 -18.82 -14.05
N ARG A 189 34.16 -18.33 -12.93
CA ARG A 189 35.51 -18.60 -12.41
C ARG A 189 35.44 -19.40 -11.13
N ALA A 190 34.46 -19.12 -10.28
CA ALA A 190 34.17 -19.95 -9.12
C ALA A 190 32.67 -19.98 -8.79
N THR A 191 32.21 -21.05 -8.17
CA THR A 191 30.85 -21.12 -7.58
C THR A 191 30.91 -21.64 -6.15
N PHE A 192 30.23 -20.94 -5.25
CA PHE A 192 30.09 -21.30 -3.84
C PHE A 192 28.68 -21.81 -3.59
N THR A 193 28.55 -23.06 -3.20
CA THR A 193 27.27 -23.69 -2.84
C THR A 193 27.37 -24.22 -1.41
N ALA A 194 26.25 -24.68 -0.85
CA ALA A 194 26.24 -25.27 0.49
C ALA A 194 27.18 -26.50 0.63
N GLN A 195 27.45 -27.22 -0.47
CA GLN A 195 28.15 -28.51 -0.45
C GLN A 195 29.50 -28.49 -1.16
N ARG A 196 29.74 -27.51 -2.05
CA ARG A 196 30.94 -27.46 -2.86
C ARG A 196 31.40 -26.03 -3.17
N LEU A 197 32.72 -25.87 -3.23
CA LEU A 197 33.39 -24.76 -3.88
C LEU A 197 34.00 -25.27 -5.19
N SER A 198 33.59 -24.73 -6.31
CA SER A 198 34.10 -25.13 -7.63
C SER A 198 34.85 -24.02 -8.32
N PHE A 199 35.81 -24.41 -9.14
CA PHE A 199 36.57 -23.57 -10.04
C PHE A 199 36.26 -23.97 -11.48
N TRP A 200 36.04 -22.97 -12.30
CA TRP A 200 35.55 -23.13 -13.66
C TRP A 200 36.48 -22.47 -14.67
N GLN A 201 36.60 -23.12 -15.82
CA GLN A 201 37.12 -22.53 -17.04
C GLN A 201 36.00 -22.58 -18.08
N ASP A 202 35.37 -21.43 -18.26
CA ASP A 202 34.17 -21.29 -19.08
C ASP A 202 33.07 -22.22 -18.53
N ALA A 203 32.48 -23.08 -19.36
CA ALA A 203 31.47 -24.06 -18.93
C ALA A 203 32.05 -25.35 -18.29
N ASN A 204 33.38 -25.48 -18.16
CA ASN A 204 34.02 -26.70 -17.68
C ASN A 204 34.53 -26.57 -16.24
N GLU A 205 34.11 -27.48 -15.37
CA GLU A 205 34.65 -27.56 -14.01
C GLU A 205 36.06 -28.16 -14.03
N VAL A 206 37.04 -27.39 -13.57
CA VAL A 206 38.46 -27.80 -13.59
C VAL A 206 38.95 -28.31 -12.24
N ALA A 207 38.33 -27.85 -11.14
CA ALA A 207 38.62 -28.31 -9.79
C ALA A 207 37.46 -27.99 -8.84
N TYR A 208 37.33 -28.75 -7.75
CA TYR A 208 36.37 -28.43 -6.69
C TYR A 208 36.79 -28.99 -5.33
N VAL A 209 36.31 -28.34 -4.27
CA VAL A 209 36.43 -28.78 -2.89
C VAL A 209 35.07 -29.27 -2.41
N SER A 210 35.01 -30.52 -1.96
CA SER A 210 33.83 -31.10 -1.32
C SER A 210 34.23 -32.28 -0.44
N ASN A 211 33.46 -32.59 0.60
CA ASN A 211 33.68 -33.74 1.48
C ASN A 211 35.14 -33.84 1.99
N ASN A 212 35.70 -32.71 2.44
CA ASN A 212 37.07 -32.59 2.94
C ASN A 212 38.17 -32.99 1.94
N ARG A 213 37.89 -32.95 0.63
CA ARG A 213 38.82 -33.30 -0.44
C ARG A 213 38.83 -32.23 -1.52
N LEU A 214 40.02 -32.00 -2.07
CA LEU A 214 40.22 -31.22 -3.29
C LEU A 214 40.33 -32.19 -4.47
N TYR A 215 39.48 -32.00 -5.48
CA TYR A 215 39.46 -32.75 -6.73
C TYR A 215 39.95 -31.82 -7.84
N ILE A 216 40.86 -32.31 -8.68
CA ILE A 216 41.45 -31.54 -9.78
C ILE A 216 41.47 -32.44 -11.01
N THR A 217 40.92 -31.97 -12.13
CA THR A 217 40.86 -32.73 -13.38
C THR A 217 42.26 -32.90 -14.00
N ASN A 218 43.04 -31.82 -14.05
CA ASN A 218 44.43 -31.83 -14.52
C ASN A 218 45.23 -30.72 -13.82
N ILE A 219 46.52 -30.96 -13.56
CA ILE A 219 47.40 -30.01 -12.88
C ILE A 219 48.80 -30.00 -13.49
N THR A 220 49.30 -28.79 -13.76
CA THR A 220 50.71 -28.53 -14.06
C THR A 220 51.32 -27.79 -12.88
N VAL A 221 52.39 -28.34 -12.30
CA VAL A 221 53.07 -27.76 -11.13
C VAL A 221 54.39 -27.13 -11.57
N LEU A 222 54.57 -25.84 -11.26
CA LEU A 222 55.72 -25.06 -11.74
C LEU A 222 56.99 -25.25 -10.89
N GLU A 223 56.86 -25.44 -9.57
CA GLU A 223 58.01 -25.57 -8.66
C GLU A 223 58.11 -26.97 -8.04
N GLY A 224 57.07 -27.36 -7.30
CA GLY A 224 57.01 -28.65 -6.63
C GLY A 224 55.77 -28.82 -5.76
N VAL A 225 55.53 -30.05 -5.33
CA VAL A 225 54.43 -30.41 -4.42
C VAL A 225 55.03 -30.89 -3.10
N THR A 226 54.63 -30.29 -1.99
CA THR A 226 55.04 -30.71 -0.65
C THR A 226 53.98 -31.60 -0.02
N LEU A 227 54.40 -32.78 0.43
CA LEU A 227 53.58 -33.79 1.08
C LEU A 227 54.20 -34.12 2.45
N GLY A 228 53.79 -33.38 3.48
CA GLY A 228 54.40 -33.48 4.80
C GLY A 228 55.89 -33.08 4.76
N GLN A 229 56.77 -33.99 5.15
CA GLN A 229 58.23 -33.79 5.15
C GLN A 229 58.90 -34.24 3.83
N TRP A 230 58.11 -34.47 2.79
CA TRP A 230 58.59 -34.81 1.45
C TRP A 230 58.23 -33.71 0.45
N GLN A 231 59.11 -33.47 -0.51
CA GLN A 231 58.90 -32.55 -1.61
C GLN A 231 59.13 -33.27 -2.95
N ILE A 232 58.19 -33.15 -3.87
CA ILE A 232 58.34 -33.52 -5.27
C ILE A 232 58.74 -32.26 -6.02
N THR A 233 59.86 -32.24 -6.72
CA THR A 233 60.33 -31.06 -7.46
C THR A 233 60.78 -31.43 -8.86
N THR A 234 60.70 -30.47 -9.78
CA THR A 234 61.13 -30.59 -11.18
C THR A 234 62.37 -29.75 -11.50
N ALA A 235 62.93 -29.04 -10.51
CA ALA A 235 64.02 -28.07 -10.70
C ALA A 235 65.30 -28.65 -11.32
N SER A 236 65.49 -29.97 -11.27
CA SER A 236 66.64 -30.66 -11.88
C SER A 236 66.21 -32.00 -12.50
N GLY A 237 65.00 -32.04 -13.06
CA GLY A 237 64.30 -33.29 -13.38
C GLY A 237 63.37 -33.72 -12.24
N LEU A 238 62.63 -34.83 -12.42
CA LEU A 238 61.72 -35.33 -11.40
C LEU A 238 62.51 -35.90 -10.21
N ALA A 239 62.42 -35.24 -9.06
CA ALA A 239 63.09 -35.66 -7.83
C ALA A 239 62.13 -35.68 -6.64
N PHE A 240 62.35 -36.65 -5.74
CA PHE A 240 61.68 -36.76 -4.44
C PHE A 240 62.70 -36.46 -3.35
N ARG A 241 62.48 -35.39 -2.60
CA ARG A 241 63.41 -34.89 -1.57
C ARG A 241 62.76 -34.96 -0.19
N TRP A 242 63.46 -35.53 0.78
CA TRP A 242 63.12 -35.37 2.20
C TRP A 242 63.58 -33.99 2.68
N ILE A 243 62.67 -33.26 3.33
CA ILE A 243 62.90 -31.92 3.88
C ILE A 243 62.72 -31.87 5.41
N GLY A 244 62.48 -33.01 6.05
CA GLY A 244 62.56 -33.11 7.50
C GLY A 244 64.00 -33.01 7.98
N GLY A 245 64.23 -32.19 8.99
CA GLY A 245 65.55 -31.99 9.60
C GLY A 245 66.19 -33.27 10.13
#